data_AF-A0A7D5MNK1-F1
#
_entry.id   AF-A0A7D5MNK1-F1
#
_cell.length_a   1.000
_cell.length_b   1.000
_cell.length_c   1.000
_cell.angle_alpha   90.00
_cell.angle_beta   90.00
_cell.angle_gamma   90.00
#
_symmetry.space_group_name_H-M   'P 1'
#
loop_
_entity.id
_entity.type
_entity.pdbx_description
1 polymer ?
#
loop_
_entity_poly.entity_id
_entity_poly.type
_entity_poly.pdbx_seq_one_letter_code
_entity_poly.pdbx_strand_id
1 'polypeptide(L)' 'MQYEKYINRVQFLNELIKKESTEPPRALANRLGISERMLYRYIQEVSEQHGEIVFCRIKNSYKFKGLP' A
#
# COMPACT_ATOMS: atom_id res chain seq x y z
N MET A 1 13.81 3.62 -16.17
CA MET A 1 14.50 4.10 -14.93
C MET A 1 13.59 4.73 -13.86
N GLN A 2 12.67 5.68 -14.14
CA GLN A 2 11.72 6.21 -13.11
C GLN A 2 10.36 5.48 -13.12
N TYR A 3 9.85 5.17 -14.31
CA TYR A 3 8.55 4.51 -14.49
C TYR A 3 8.53 3.06 -13.97
N GLU A 4 9.59 2.29 -14.20
CA GLU A 4 9.72 0.92 -13.69
C GLU A 4 9.76 0.89 -12.16
N LYS A 5 10.45 1.84 -11.52
CA LYS A 5 10.48 1.95 -10.05
C LYS A 5 9.08 2.21 -9.49
N TYR A 6 8.30 3.05 -10.16
CA TYR A 6 6.91 3.31 -9.79
C TYR A 6 6.06 2.03 -9.92
N ILE A 7 6.09 1.36 -11.08
CA ILE A 7 5.33 0.12 -11.30
C ILE A 7 5.68 -0.93 -10.25
N ASN A 8 6.97 -1.17 -10.00
CA ASN A 8 7.41 -2.16 -9.03
C ASN A 8 6.93 -1.84 -7.62
N ARG A 9 6.93 -0.56 -7.21
CA ARG A 9 6.43 -0.13 -5.90
C ARG A 9 4.93 -0.31 -5.76
N VAL A 10 4.15 0.06 -6.78
CA VAL A 10 2.69 -0.09 -6.77
C VAL A 10 2.28 -1.56 -6.75
N GLN A 11 2.93 -2.40 -7.58
CA GLN A 11 2.70 -3.84 -7.57
C GLN A 11 3.06 -4.47 -6.23
N PHE A 12 4.22 -4.11 -5.68
CA PHE A 12 4.65 -4.62 -4.38
C PHE A 12 3.73 -4.16 -3.25
N LEU A 13 3.29 -2.90 -3.25
CA LEU A 13 2.29 -2.39 -2.29
C LEU A 13 0.99 -3.19 -2.37
N ASN A 14 0.48 -3.45 -3.58
CA ASN A 14 -0.74 -4.25 -3.77
C ASN A 14 -0.59 -5.65 -3.16
N GLU A 15 0.54 -6.33 -3.41
CA GLU A 15 0.82 -7.65 -2.83
C GLU A 15 0.92 -7.61 -1.31
N LEU A 16 1.51 -6.57 -0.72
CA LEU A 16 1.55 -6.41 0.73
C LEU A 16 0.16 -6.21 1.32
N ILE A 17 -0.72 -5.44 0.66
CA ILE A 17 -2.10 -5.19 1.11
C ILE A 17 -2.93 -6.47 1.05
N LYS A 18 -2.82 -7.25 -0.03
CA LYS A 18 -3.48 -8.56 -0.16
C LYS A 18 -3.07 -9.53 0.95
N LYS A 19 -1.80 -9.49 1.34
CA LYS A 19 -1.23 -10.32 2.41
C LYS A 19 -1.40 -9.72 3.81
N GLU A 20 -1.98 -8.53 3.91
CA GLU A 20 -2.10 -7.75 5.15
C GLU A 20 -0.76 -7.62 5.91
N SER A 21 0.34 -7.36 5.17
CA SER A 21 1.72 -7.33 5.68
C SER A 21 2.43 -5.99 5.44
N THR A 22 1.65 -4.90 5.46
CA THR A 22 2.10 -3.57 5.06
C THR A 22 2.82 -2.78 6.15
N GLU A 23 2.73 -3.19 7.43
CA GLU A 23 3.24 -2.40 8.58
C GLU A 23 2.54 -1.01 8.70
N PRO A 24 2.80 -0.23 9.77
CA PRO A 24 2.26 1.12 9.89
C PRO A 24 2.72 2.04 8.75
N PRO A 25 1.97 3.12 8.42
CA PRO A 25 2.23 3.95 7.24
C PRO A 25 3.66 4.47 7.11
N ARG A 26 4.25 4.93 8.23
CA ARG A 26 5.64 5.40 8.28
C ARG A 26 6.66 4.30 7.96
N ALA A 27 6.46 3.10 8.51
CA ALA A 27 7.34 1.96 8.26
C ALA A 27 7.22 1.48 6.81
N LEU A 28 5.98 1.40 6.30
CA LEU A 28 5.70 1.04 4.92
C LEU A 28 6.34 2.01 3.92
N ALA A 29 6.21 3.32 4.16
CA ALA A 29 6.81 4.34 3.32
C ALA A 29 8.34 4.22 3.28
N ASN A 30 8.97 4.02 4.45
CA ASN A 30 10.41 3.77 4.54
C ASN A 30 10.82 2.49 3.78
N ARG A 31 10.07 1.40 3.92
CA ARG A 31 10.31 0.13 3.24
C ARG A 31 10.22 0.25 1.72
N LEU A 32 9.31 1.10 1.22
CA LEU A 32 9.17 1.41 -0.21
C LEU A 32 10.18 2.47 -0.70
N GLY A 33 10.92 3.11 0.21
CA GLY A 33 11.85 4.20 -0.10
C GLY A 33 11.14 5.43 -0.66
N ILE A 34 9.98 5.78 -0.10
CA ILE A 34 9.14 6.92 -0.49
C ILE A 34 8.70 7.71 0.76
N SER A 35 8.16 8.91 0.56
CA SER A 35 7.52 9.66 1.65
C SER A 35 6.13 9.10 1.98
N GLU A 36 5.64 9.32 3.20
CA GLU A 36 4.28 8.95 3.58
C GLU A 36 3.22 9.59 2.67
N ARG A 37 3.45 10.84 2.21
CA ARG A 37 2.59 11.49 1.23
C ARG A 37 2.49 10.71 -0.09
N MET A 38 3.62 10.21 -0.60
CA MET A 38 3.60 9.38 -1.82
C MET A 38 2.94 8.02 -1.57
N LEU A 39 3.16 7.42 -0.39
CA LEU A 39 2.47 6.20 -0.01
C LEU A 39 0.95 6.38 -0.07
N TYR A 40 0.42 7.45 0.51
CA TYR A 40 -1.03 7.70 0.46
C TYR A 40 -1.56 7.86 -0.96
N ARG A 41 -0.78 8.48 -1.86
CA ARG A 41 -1.15 8.56 -3.29
C ARG A 41 -1.19 7.17 -3.93
N TYR A 42 -0.17 6.34 -3.68
CA TYR A 42 -0.15 4.97 -4.22
C TYR A 42 -1.29 4.12 -3.65
N ILE A 43 -1.62 4.26 -2.36
CA ILE A 43 -2.77 3.57 -1.76
C ILE A 43 -4.06 4.01 -2.45
N GLN A 44 -4.24 5.31 -2.70
CA GLN A 44 -5.42 5.82 -3.39
C GLN A 44 -5.50 5.24 -4.82
N GLU A 45 -4.40 5.26 -5.58
CA GLU A 45 -4.34 4.71 -6.94
C GLU A 45 -4.66 3.20 -6.97
N VAL A 46 -4.13 2.42 -6.02
CA VAL A 46 -4.47 0.99 -5.89
C VAL A 46 -5.94 0.82 -5.50
N SER A 47 -6.49 1.70 -4.65
CA SER A 47 -7.88 1.64 -4.21
C SER A 47 -8.86 1.90 -5.36
N GLU A 48 -8.56 2.86 -6.22
CA GLU A 48 -9.34 3.18 -7.42
C GLU A 48 -9.41 1.99 -8.40
N GLN A 49 -8.39 1.12 -8.41
CA GLN A 49 -8.32 -0.05 -9.31
C GLN A 49 -8.88 -1.34 -8.70
N HIS A 50 -8.75 -1.54 -7.40
CA HIS A 50 -9.00 -2.83 -6.75
C HIS A 50 -10.04 -2.80 -5.63
N GLY A 51 -10.55 -1.62 -5.26
CA GLY A 51 -11.58 -1.45 -4.23
C GLY A 51 -11.09 -0.68 -3.00
N GLU A 52 -12.00 -0.37 -2.08
CA GLU A 52 -11.71 0.45 -0.89
C GLU A 52 -10.62 -0.20 -0.01
N ILE A 53 -9.57 0.55 0.33
CA ILE A 53 -8.50 0.10 1.22
C ILE A 53 -8.66 0.78 2.58
N VAL A 54 -8.61 -0.02 3.65
CA VAL A 54 -8.73 0.45 5.04
C VAL A 54 -7.52 0.02 5.87
N PHE A 55 -7.16 0.85 6.85
CA PHE A 55 -6.10 0.50 7.80
C PHE A 55 -6.68 -0.30 8.99
N CYS A 56 -6.21 -1.53 9.18
CA CYS A 56 -6.54 -2.35 10.33
C CYS A 56 -5.56 -2.06 11.48
N ARG A 57 -6.03 -1.38 12.53
CA ARG A 57 -5.21 -1.04 13.71
C ARG A 57 -4.75 -2.26 14.51
N ILE A 58 -5.53 -3.34 14.53
CA ILE A 58 -5.19 -4.57 15.26
C ILE A 58 -4.00 -5.27 14.60
N LYS A 59 -4.01 -5.36 13.27
CA LYS A 59 -2.94 -6.00 12.49
C LYS A 59 -1.82 -5.04 12.09
N ASN A 60 -1.98 -3.74 12.36
CA ASN A 60 -1.09 -2.68 11.88
C ASN A 60 -0.79 -2.79 10.38
N SER A 61 -1.83 -3.05 9.58
CA SER A 61 -1.70 -3.19 8.13
C SER A 61 -2.92 -2.65 7.41
N TYR A 62 -2.70 -2.10 6.22
CA TYR A 62 -3.72 -1.93 5.20
C TYR A 62 -4.24 -3.28 4.69
N LYS A 63 -5.54 -3.29 4.36
CA LYS A 63 -6.25 -4.40 3.73
C LYS A 63 -7.37 -3.87 2.83
N PHE A 64 -7.80 -4.69 1.88
CA PHE A 64 -9.00 -4.40 1.11
C PHE A 64 -10.25 -4.60 1.97
N LYS A 65 -11.18 -3.65 1.91
CA LYS A 65 -12.47 -3.74 2.58
C LYS A 65 -13.33 -4.77 1.86
N GLY A 66 -13.93 -5.68 2.63
CA GLY A 66 -14.82 -6.70 2.09
C GLY A 66 -14.13 -7.92 1.48
N LEU A 67 -12.79 -8.03 1.56
CA LEU A 67 -12.15 -9.35 1.39
C LEU A 67 -12.37 -10.18 2.67
N PRO A 68 -12.73 -11.48 2.53
CA PRO A 68 -12.93 -12.40 3.65
C PRO A 68 -11.64 -12.65 4.45
#